data_AF-A0A7S0DEH5-F1
#
_entry.id   AF-A0A7S0DEH5-F1
#
_cell.length_a   1.000
_cell.length_b   1.000
_cell.length_c   1.000
_cell.angle_alpha   90.00
_cell.angle_beta   90.00
_cell.angle_gamma   90.00
#
_symmetry.space_group_name_H-M   'P 1'
#
loop_
_entity.id
_entity.type
_entity.pdbx_description
1 polymer ?
#
loop_
_entity_poly.entity_id
_entity_poly.type
_entity_poly.pdbx_seq_one_letter_code
_entity_poly.pdbx_strand_id
1 'polypeptide(L)'
;EEKSKPSLILPRPSPTNVKTGGADTKTDTRHAGSEAGEWTSWAGGDWLFDPAVDLWGGERGGGVIGVCYDKKALKVARGGNTEALLSAPGALERRQLKRIMKAPNPSKDRTLVWRYRRFLQKNKSALTAFVRCVDWDDTSESKEATALMAGWERLDAVDAIELLSGHFKGEARSPVRAYAVESLRREGILSDKRLISYLLTFTQALRNEERVPSPLSSWLCERAAGNFEVASLLCWYLKVETEDETDGKLYLQTRDLLYKTLLKTERGKEWYQRLRLQEGLVKDLANLADQAKKKGKRTQEWIQHMRSLIKDPDGAFTHLQSFPQPVHCPLRPQDTLVGVIPEETTMFKSAMAPLLVTFRLEKGVLFHSK
;
A
#
# COMPACT_ATOMS: atom_id res chain seq x y z
N GLU A 1 -48.73 42.33 -47.07
CA GLU A 1 -48.98 43.02 -45.79
C GLU A 1 -47.92 42.54 -44.80
N GLU A 2 -46.87 43.35 -44.63
CA GLU A 2 -46.50 43.99 -43.35
C GLU A 2 -46.20 42.98 -42.23
N LYS A 3 -44.94 42.74 -41.84
CA LYS A 3 -43.89 43.59 -41.22
C LYS A 3 -43.70 43.17 -39.75
N SER A 4 -42.43 43.09 -39.37
CA SER A 4 -41.87 43.44 -38.05
C SER A 4 -41.99 42.46 -36.87
N LYS A 5 -40.84 41.86 -36.51
CA LYS A 5 -40.29 41.83 -35.13
C LYS A 5 -40.15 43.29 -34.61
N PRO A 6 -39.98 43.64 -33.30
CA PRO A 6 -39.11 42.92 -32.35
C PRO A 6 -39.33 43.13 -30.81
N SER A 7 -38.41 42.54 -30.02
CA SER A 7 -37.77 43.06 -28.77
C SER A 7 -38.52 43.42 -27.49
N LEU A 8 -37.99 42.93 -26.34
CA LEU A 8 -37.62 43.65 -25.08
C LEU A 8 -37.24 42.58 -24.03
N ILE A 9 -35.96 42.28 -23.75
CA ILE A 9 -34.93 42.96 -22.93
C ILE A 9 -35.23 43.02 -21.41
N LEU A 10 -34.42 42.22 -20.69
CA LEU A 10 -33.88 42.17 -19.31
C LEU A 10 -34.15 43.32 -18.30
N PRO A 11 -33.91 43.11 -16.98
CA PRO A 11 -32.55 43.36 -16.44
C PRO A 11 -32.04 42.38 -15.37
N ARG A 12 -30.71 42.22 -15.35
CA ARG A 12 -29.88 41.81 -14.19
C ARG A 12 -29.81 42.96 -13.16
N PRO A 13 -29.31 42.67 -11.95
CA PRO A 13 -28.36 43.59 -11.33
C PRO A 13 -27.05 42.91 -10.92
N SER A 14 -25.95 43.61 -11.22
CA SER A 14 -24.68 43.56 -10.50
C SER A 14 -24.56 44.85 -9.67
N PRO A 15 -23.71 44.88 -8.63
CA PRO A 15 -22.78 46.00 -8.48
C PRO A 15 -21.38 45.50 -8.06
N THR A 16 -20.34 45.70 -8.87
CA THR A 16 -19.39 46.84 -8.99
C THR A 16 -18.05 46.58 -8.30
N ASN A 17 -17.02 46.68 -9.14
CA ASN A 17 -15.58 46.72 -8.85
C ASN A 17 -15.17 48.07 -8.24
N VAL A 18 -14.12 48.06 -7.40
CA VAL A 18 -13.16 49.18 -7.33
C VAL A 18 -11.74 48.61 -7.37
N LYS A 19 -10.96 49.13 -8.32
CA LYS A 19 -9.52 48.92 -8.53
C LYS A 19 -8.71 49.91 -7.69
N THR A 20 -7.51 49.51 -7.27
CA THR A 20 -6.33 50.40 -7.23
C THR A 20 -5.10 49.60 -7.66
N GLY A 21 -4.27 50.18 -8.53
CA GLY A 21 -3.06 49.59 -9.09
C GLY A 21 -1.78 50.37 -8.75
N GLY A 22 -0.66 49.84 -9.27
CA GLY A 22 0.71 50.37 -9.29
C GLY A 22 1.69 49.17 -9.28
N ALA A 23 2.29 48.75 -10.40
CA ALA A 23 3.50 49.27 -11.07
C ALA A 23 4.69 49.35 -10.11
N ASP A 24 5.92 48.86 -10.37
CA ASP A 24 6.61 48.20 -11.47
C ASP A 24 7.90 47.60 -10.85
N THR A 25 8.47 46.53 -11.41
CA THR A 25 9.88 46.45 -11.87
C THR A 25 10.31 45.01 -12.18
N LYS A 26 10.93 44.89 -13.35
CA LYS A 26 11.56 43.69 -13.92
C LYS A 26 12.81 43.31 -13.13
N THR A 27 13.03 42.02 -12.93
CA THR A 27 14.34 41.39 -13.17
C THR A 27 14.16 39.98 -13.70
N ASP A 28 14.97 39.70 -14.70
CA ASP A 28 15.01 38.58 -15.61
C ASP A 28 15.98 37.53 -15.04
N THR A 29 15.52 36.32 -14.77
CA THR A 29 16.39 35.15 -14.57
C THR A 29 15.76 33.91 -15.18
N ARG A 30 16.18 33.63 -16.41
CA ARG A 30 16.07 32.34 -17.09
C ARG A 30 16.64 31.24 -16.20
N HIS A 31 15.83 30.26 -15.79
CA HIS A 31 16.28 28.91 -15.47
C HIS A 31 15.38 27.91 -16.21
N ALA A 32 16.01 27.19 -17.13
CA ALA A 32 15.45 26.01 -17.77
C ALA A 32 15.37 24.88 -16.74
N GLY A 33 14.21 24.20 -16.66
CA GLY A 33 14.01 23.11 -15.72
C GLY A 33 12.75 22.32 -16.05
N SER A 34 12.90 21.35 -16.94
CA SER A 34 12.17 20.07 -17.02
C SER A 34 10.74 20.04 -16.44
N GLU A 35 9.74 20.15 -17.31
CA GLU A 35 8.38 19.69 -17.04
C GLU A 35 8.40 18.18 -16.78
N ALA A 36 8.33 17.79 -15.50
CA ALA A 36 8.05 16.43 -15.09
C ALA A 36 6.55 16.18 -15.31
N GLY A 37 6.21 15.28 -16.23
CA GLY A 37 4.84 14.88 -16.50
C GLY A 37 4.16 14.32 -15.27
N GLU A 38 3.04 14.93 -14.90
CA GLU A 38 2.10 14.46 -13.88
C GLU A 38 1.55 13.09 -14.27
N TRP A 39 1.90 12.05 -13.51
CA TRP A 39 1.26 10.74 -13.59
C TRP A 39 0.04 10.73 -12.67
N THR A 40 -1.12 11.15 -13.20
CA THR A 40 -2.39 11.00 -12.47
C THR A 40 -3.11 9.70 -12.85
N SER A 41 -3.51 8.97 -11.82
CA SER A 41 -4.67 8.06 -11.77
C SER A 41 -4.67 6.82 -12.67
N TRP A 42 -4.11 5.72 -12.15
CA TRP A 42 -4.59 4.36 -12.44
C TRP A 42 -5.43 3.82 -11.26
N ALA A 43 -6.53 4.52 -10.95
CA ALA A 43 -7.58 4.03 -10.05
C ALA A 43 -8.90 4.00 -10.84
N GLY A 44 -9.02 3.02 -11.73
CA GLY A 44 -10.16 2.89 -12.64
C GLY A 44 -10.30 1.46 -13.14
N GLY A 45 -10.39 0.51 -12.21
CA GLY A 45 -10.74 -0.88 -12.48
C GLY A 45 -11.52 -1.42 -11.30
N ASP A 46 -12.77 -1.79 -11.53
CA ASP A 46 -13.63 -2.49 -10.58
C ASP A 46 -12.97 -3.81 -10.17
N TRP A 47 -12.20 -3.77 -9.10
CA TRP A 47 -11.81 -4.97 -8.37
C TRP A 47 -12.95 -5.28 -7.42
N LEU A 48 -13.71 -6.33 -7.72
CA LEU A 48 -14.68 -6.96 -6.81
C LEU A 48 -13.99 -7.31 -5.49
N PHE A 49 -14.07 -6.40 -4.52
CA PHE A 49 -13.66 -6.60 -3.14
C PHE A 49 -14.89 -6.49 -2.22
N ASP A 50 -15.04 -7.51 -1.40
CA ASP A 50 -15.86 -7.51 -0.19
C ASP A 50 -15.34 -6.41 0.76
N PRO A 51 -16.19 -5.52 1.31
CA PRO A 51 -15.78 -4.40 2.16
C PRO A 51 -15.34 -4.88 3.55
N ALA A 52 -14.17 -5.52 3.62
CA ALA A 52 -13.51 -5.83 4.88
C ALA A 52 -12.66 -4.64 5.33
N VAL A 53 -13.31 -3.78 6.12
CA VAL A 53 -12.78 -2.94 7.21
C VAL A 53 -11.69 -1.94 6.81
N ASP A 54 -12.09 -0.67 6.84
CA ASP A 54 -11.28 0.55 6.77
C ASP A 54 -10.28 0.64 7.96
N LEU A 55 -9.28 -0.26 7.98
CA LEU A 55 -8.25 -0.37 9.02
C LEU A 55 -7.04 0.54 8.75
N TRP A 56 -6.99 1.17 7.58
CA TRP A 56 -5.83 1.89 7.06
C TRP A 56 -6.18 3.29 6.54
N GLY A 57 -7.44 3.69 6.65
CA GLY A 57 -7.88 5.08 6.45
C GLY A 57 -7.14 5.99 7.43
N GLY A 58 -6.23 6.81 6.90
CA GLY A 58 -5.55 7.82 7.68
C GLY A 58 -6.54 8.84 8.24
N GLU A 59 -6.60 8.94 9.57
CA GLU A 59 -7.07 10.15 10.23
C GLU A 59 -6.15 11.30 9.80
N ARG A 60 -6.55 12.01 8.73
CA ARG A 60 -5.97 13.29 8.36
C ARG A 60 -6.21 14.26 9.52
N GLY A 61 -5.16 14.58 10.25
CA GLY A 61 -5.14 15.75 11.15
C GLY A 61 -6.11 15.71 12.33
N GLY A 62 -6.26 14.56 12.98
CA GLY A 62 -6.74 14.51 14.36
C GLY A 62 -5.55 14.42 15.29
N GLY A 63 -5.22 15.50 16.00
CA GLY A 63 -4.19 15.45 17.04
C GLY A 63 -4.46 14.24 17.95
N VAL A 64 -3.43 13.45 18.22
CA VAL A 64 -3.48 12.38 19.21
C VAL A 64 -4.03 13.02 20.48
N ILE A 65 -5.31 12.81 20.78
CA ILE A 65 -5.85 13.11 22.10
C ILE A 65 -5.19 12.05 22.97
N GLY A 66 -3.98 12.37 23.43
CA GLY A 66 -3.38 11.73 24.57
C GLY A 66 -4.36 11.95 25.69
N VAL A 67 -5.21 10.97 25.94
CA VAL A 67 -5.95 10.91 27.19
C VAL A 67 -4.85 10.76 28.24
N CYS A 68 -4.48 11.89 28.85
CA CYS A 68 -3.53 11.94 29.95
C CYS A 68 -4.16 11.18 31.13
N TYR A 69 -3.96 9.87 31.16
CA TYR A 69 -4.23 9.07 32.34
C TYR A 69 -3.19 9.41 33.39
N ASP A 70 -3.60 9.50 34.65
CA ASP A 70 -2.67 9.59 35.76
C ASP A 70 -1.87 8.28 35.84
N LYS A 71 -0.66 8.29 35.24
CA LYS A 71 0.28 7.17 35.24
C LYS A 71 0.57 6.69 36.67
N LYS A 72 0.49 7.57 37.68
CA LYS A 72 0.67 7.20 39.09
C LYS A 72 -0.51 6.37 39.60
N ALA A 73 -1.74 6.79 39.33
CA ALA A 73 -2.94 6.05 39.72
C ALA A 73 -3.01 4.65 39.08
N LEU A 74 -2.62 4.54 37.79
CA LEU A 74 -2.58 3.26 37.08
C LEU A 74 -1.53 2.30 37.66
N LYS A 75 -0.34 2.82 37.99
CA LYS A 75 0.74 2.03 38.61
C LYS A 75 0.36 1.53 40.01
N VAL A 76 -0.34 2.35 40.80
CA VAL A 76 -0.86 1.95 42.12
C VAL A 76 -1.93 0.86 41.98
N ALA A 77 -2.86 1.00 41.03
CA ALA A 77 -3.91 -0.01 40.78
C ALA A 77 -3.36 -1.35 40.28
N ARG A 78 -2.19 -1.35 39.62
CA ARG A 78 -1.54 -2.54 39.04
C ARG A 78 -0.47 -3.17 39.93
N GLY A 79 0.08 -2.42 40.88
CA GLY A 79 1.10 -2.87 41.84
C GLY A 79 0.55 -3.73 42.99
N GLY A 80 -0.77 -3.90 43.06
CA GLY A 80 -1.44 -4.68 44.10
C GLY A 80 -1.81 -6.10 43.65
N ASN A 81 -1.27 -7.08 44.38
CA ASN A 81 -1.81 -8.43 44.59
C ASN A 81 -1.41 -9.53 43.58
N THR A 82 -0.38 -10.30 43.96
CA THR A 82 0.12 -11.49 43.25
C THR A 82 -0.80 -12.71 43.38
N GLU A 83 -1.70 -12.77 44.37
CA GLU A 83 -2.64 -13.88 44.58
C GLU A 83 -3.77 -13.97 43.54
N ALA A 84 -4.16 -12.85 42.92
CA ALA A 84 -5.25 -12.83 41.93
C ALA A 84 -4.85 -13.39 40.55
N LEU A 85 -3.54 -13.61 40.30
CA LEU A 85 -2.98 -13.96 38.99
C LEU A 85 -3.35 -15.37 38.48
N LEU A 86 -3.85 -16.24 39.35
CA LEU A 86 -4.23 -17.63 39.03
C LEU A 86 -5.75 -17.87 39.14
N SER A 87 -6.50 -16.93 39.72
CA SER A 87 -7.94 -17.07 39.92
C SER A 87 -8.71 -16.80 38.62
N ALA A 88 -9.68 -17.67 38.30
CA ALA A 88 -10.58 -17.42 37.17
C ALA A 88 -11.54 -16.26 37.51
N PRO A 89 -11.82 -15.35 36.56
CA PRO A 89 -12.75 -14.25 36.78
C PRO A 89 -14.15 -14.75 37.13
N GLY A 90 -14.84 -14.02 38.01
CA GLY A 90 -16.24 -14.27 38.36
C GLY A 90 -17.19 -14.02 37.18
N ALA A 91 -18.46 -14.41 37.32
CA ALA A 91 -19.43 -14.31 36.22
C ALA A 91 -19.63 -12.86 35.71
N LEU A 92 -19.63 -11.88 36.61
CA LEU A 92 -19.75 -10.46 36.27
C LEU A 92 -18.50 -9.95 35.54
N GLU A 93 -17.31 -10.29 36.04
CA GLU A 93 -16.02 -9.91 35.46
C GLU A 93 -15.85 -10.53 34.07
N ARG A 94 -16.28 -11.79 33.86
CA ARG A 94 -16.30 -12.42 32.53
C ARG A 94 -17.20 -11.67 31.54
N ARG A 95 -18.38 -11.20 31.99
CA ARG A 95 -19.29 -10.39 31.15
C ARG A 95 -18.68 -9.03 30.83
N GLN A 96 -17.97 -8.42 31.78
CA GLN A 96 -17.24 -7.17 31.55
C GLN A 96 -16.08 -7.37 30.57
N LEU A 97 -15.23 -8.38 30.76
CA LEU A 97 -14.14 -8.72 29.83
C LEU A 97 -14.63 -8.94 28.40
N LYS A 98 -15.72 -9.72 28.21
CA LYS A 98 -16.33 -9.91 26.89
C LYS A 98 -16.81 -8.61 26.25
N ARG A 99 -17.29 -7.66 27.04
CA ARG A 99 -17.75 -6.35 26.55
C ARG A 99 -16.56 -5.48 26.13
N ILE A 100 -15.50 -5.47 26.94
CA ILE A 100 -14.26 -4.71 26.68
C ILE A 100 -13.61 -5.19 25.39
N MET A 101 -13.54 -6.52 25.18
CA MET A 101 -12.96 -7.11 23.97
C MET A 101 -13.72 -6.77 22.68
N LYS A 102 -15.02 -6.49 22.77
CA LYS A 102 -15.84 -6.06 21.63
C LYS A 102 -15.87 -4.54 21.45
N ALA A 103 -15.35 -3.79 22.42
CA ALA A 103 -15.38 -2.34 22.36
C ALA A 103 -14.27 -1.84 21.40
N PRO A 104 -14.57 -0.86 20.53
CA PRO A 104 -13.58 -0.31 19.61
C PRO A 104 -12.40 0.34 20.35
N ASN A 105 -12.63 0.87 21.56
CA ASN A 105 -11.60 1.41 22.43
C ASN A 105 -11.69 0.80 23.84
N PRO A 106 -10.88 -0.24 24.15
CA PRO A 106 -10.93 -0.95 25.44
C PRO A 106 -10.36 -0.14 26.62
N SER A 107 -9.95 1.12 26.40
CA SER A 107 -9.19 1.94 27.36
C SER A 107 -9.89 2.30 28.68
N LYS A 108 -11.21 2.15 28.79
CA LYS A 108 -11.94 2.51 30.03
C LYS A 108 -11.73 1.50 31.17
N ASP A 109 -11.42 0.23 30.87
CA ASP A 109 -11.33 -0.85 31.87
C ASP A 109 -9.97 -1.61 31.80
N ARG A 110 -8.86 -0.87 31.63
CA ARG A 110 -7.49 -1.42 31.46
C ARG A 110 -6.99 -2.24 32.66
N THR A 111 -7.50 -1.95 33.85
CA THR A 111 -7.11 -2.63 35.10
C THR A 111 -7.63 -4.06 35.14
N LEU A 112 -8.85 -4.30 34.66
CA LEU A 112 -9.47 -5.62 34.65
C LEU A 112 -8.77 -6.55 33.64
N VAL A 113 -8.49 -6.04 32.44
CA VAL A 113 -7.73 -6.77 31.40
C VAL A 113 -6.33 -7.10 31.89
N TRP A 114 -5.65 -6.15 32.54
CA TRP A 114 -4.33 -6.39 33.13
C TRP A 114 -4.39 -7.41 34.27
N ARG A 115 -5.36 -7.33 35.18
CA ARG A 115 -5.52 -8.27 36.30
C ARG A 115 -5.67 -9.72 35.83
N TYR A 116 -6.49 -9.96 34.82
CA TYR A 116 -6.77 -11.30 34.28
C TYR A 116 -5.91 -11.70 33.08
N ARG A 117 -4.79 -11.00 32.81
CA ARG A 117 -3.92 -11.22 31.63
C ARG A 117 -3.51 -12.67 31.40
N ARG A 118 -3.16 -13.41 32.47
CA ARG A 118 -2.80 -14.84 32.38
C ARG A 118 -3.98 -15.74 32.03
N PHE A 119 -5.18 -15.42 32.51
CA PHE A 119 -6.41 -16.13 32.14
C PHE A 119 -6.78 -15.86 30.67
N LEU A 120 -6.58 -14.62 30.20
CA LEU A 120 -6.86 -14.20 28.83
C LEU A 120 -5.90 -14.80 27.79
N GLN A 121 -4.72 -15.25 28.22
CA GLN A 121 -3.71 -15.85 27.35
C GLN A 121 -4.23 -17.04 26.53
N LYS A 122 -5.22 -17.78 27.05
CA LYS A 122 -5.88 -18.91 26.37
C LYS A 122 -6.92 -18.48 25.32
N ASN A 123 -7.22 -17.19 25.21
CA ASN A 123 -8.21 -16.66 24.30
C ASN A 123 -7.52 -15.80 23.23
N LYS A 124 -7.44 -16.33 22.01
CA LYS A 124 -6.81 -15.62 20.87
C LYS A 124 -7.37 -14.21 20.65
N SER A 125 -8.69 -14.05 20.72
CA SER A 125 -9.38 -12.78 20.47
C SER A 125 -9.13 -11.72 21.55
N ALA A 126 -8.54 -12.11 22.69
CA ALA A 126 -8.23 -11.19 23.78
C ALA A 126 -6.90 -10.48 23.59
N LEU A 127 -6.03 -10.92 22.66
CA LEU A 127 -4.70 -10.37 22.52
C LEU A 127 -4.72 -8.89 22.13
N THR A 128 -5.48 -8.53 21.11
CA THR A 128 -5.56 -7.16 20.61
C THR A 128 -6.07 -6.21 21.69
N ALA A 129 -7.10 -6.62 22.44
CA ALA A 129 -7.59 -5.89 23.60
C ALA A 129 -6.55 -5.78 24.73
N PHE A 130 -5.81 -6.87 25.02
CA PHE A 130 -4.73 -6.87 26.01
C PHE A 130 -3.62 -5.89 25.65
N VAL A 131 -3.07 -5.99 24.44
CA VAL A 131 -1.96 -5.16 23.96
C VAL A 131 -2.35 -3.68 23.93
N ARG A 132 -3.60 -3.34 23.58
CA ARG A 132 -4.12 -1.96 23.65
C ARG A 132 -4.22 -1.44 25.08
N CYS A 133 -4.31 -2.30 26.09
CA CYS A 133 -4.40 -1.92 27.49
C CYS A 133 -3.03 -1.73 28.18
N VAL A 134 -1.94 -2.28 27.64
CA VAL A 134 -0.58 -2.18 28.20
C VAL A 134 -0.06 -0.74 28.10
N ASP A 135 0.67 -0.28 29.12
CA ASP A 135 1.47 0.94 29.00
C ASP A 135 2.86 0.56 28.47
N TRP A 136 3.07 0.72 27.16
CA TRP A 136 4.32 0.34 26.49
C TRP A 136 5.50 1.26 26.84
N ASP A 137 5.24 2.43 27.43
CA ASP A 137 6.29 3.32 27.94
C ASP A 137 6.85 2.83 29.29
N ASP A 138 6.10 2.00 30.04
CA ASP A 138 6.60 1.39 31.27
C ASP A 138 7.40 0.14 30.95
N THR A 139 8.71 0.21 31.16
CA THR A 139 9.65 -0.91 30.96
C THR A 139 9.23 -2.18 31.69
N SER A 140 8.63 -2.08 32.88
CA SER A 140 8.21 -3.27 33.64
C SER A 140 7.01 -3.95 32.99
N GLU A 141 5.98 -3.17 32.64
CA GLU A 141 4.79 -3.69 31.97
C GLU A 141 5.09 -4.20 30.57
N SER A 142 5.90 -3.47 29.80
CA SER A 142 6.30 -3.85 28.44
C SER A 142 7.03 -5.19 28.42
N LYS A 143 7.96 -5.42 29.37
CA LYS A 143 8.65 -6.71 29.52
C LYS A 143 7.70 -7.84 29.88
N GLU A 144 6.82 -7.63 30.85
CA GLU A 144 5.84 -8.65 31.25
C GLU A 144 4.86 -8.97 30.11
N ALA A 145 4.34 -7.95 29.43
CA ALA A 145 3.45 -8.11 28.30
C ALA A 145 4.13 -8.89 27.16
N THR A 146 5.38 -8.55 26.84
CA THR A 146 6.17 -9.28 25.83
C THR A 146 6.35 -10.75 26.18
N ALA A 147 6.64 -11.06 27.45
CA ALA A 147 6.74 -12.45 27.92
C ALA A 147 5.39 -13.19 27.83
N LEU A 148 4.28 -12.52 28.14
CA LEU A 148 2.93 -13.11 28.02
C LEU A 148 2.52 -13.36 26.58
N MET A 149 2.86 -12.46 25.65
CA MET A 149 2.58 -12.64 24.22
C MET A 149 3.24 -13.91 23.68
N ALA A 150 4.49 -14.21 24.09
CA ALA A 150 5.20 -15.39 23.63
C ALA A 150 4.44 -16.71 23.91
N GLY A 151 3.69 -16.78 25.00
CA GLY A 151 2.84 -17.92 25.36
C GLY A 151 1.36 -17.78 25.02
N TRP A 152 0.96 -16.75 24.26
CA TRP A 152 -0.44 -16.55 23.88
C TRP A 152 -0.96 -17.65 22.97
N GLU A 153 -2.26 -17.95 23.08
CA GLU A 153 -2.97 -18.86 22.19
C GLU A 153 -2.70 -18.52 20.72
N ARG A 154 -2.58 -19.55 19.87
CA ARG A 154 -2.15 -19.38 18.48
C ARG A 154 -3.11 -18.44 17.73
N LEU A 155 -2.56 -17.35 17.21
CA LEU A 155 -3.30 -16.41 16.37
C LEU A 155 -3.65 -17.00 15.01
N ASP A 156 -4.75 -16.52 14.45
CA ASP A 156 -4.99 -16.64 13.01
C ASP A 156 -4.33 -15.48 12.24
N ALA A 157 -4.38 -15.56 10.91
CA ALA A 157 -3.74 -14.55 10.06
C ALA A 157 -4.39 -13.16 10.21
N VAL A 158 -5.70 -13.08 10.44
CA VAL A 158 -6.43 -11.80 10.50
C VAL A 158 -6.08 -11.08 11.80
N ASP A 159 -6.11 -11.80 12.92
CA ASP A 159 -5.70 -11.28 14.23
C ASP A 159 -4.24 -10.79 14.20
N ALA A 160 -3.34 -11.53 13.54
CA ALA A 160 -1.94 -11.12 13.40
C ALA A 160 -1.77 -9.90 12.48
N ILE A 161 -2.56 -9.76 11.42
CA ILE A 161 -2.56 -8.58 10.56
C ILE A 161 -3.06 -7.34 11.32
N GLU A 162 -4.05 -7.48 12.21
CA GLU A 162 -4.53 -6.37 13.04
C GLU A 162 -3.42 -5.76 13.91
N LEU A 163 -2.49 -6.59 14.40
CA LEU A 163 -1.34 -6.14 15.18
C LEU A 163 -0.31 -5.32 14.38
N LEU A 164 -0.44 -5.29 13.05
CA LEU A 164 0.37 -4.45 12.16
C LEU A 164 -0.29 -3.09 11.85
N SER A 165 -1.49 -2.83 12.39
CA SER A 165 -2.22 -1.57 12.21
C SER A 165 -1.52 -0.36 12.84
N GLY A 166 -1.99 0.85 12.48
CA GLY A 166 -1.45 2.11 13.00
C GLY A 166 -1.59 2.27 14.51
N HIS A 167 -2.50 1.51 15.15
CA HIS A 167 -2.65 1.47 16.61
C HIS A 167 -1.37 1.05 17.34
N PHE A 168 -0.50 0.30 16.66
CA PHE A 168 0.74 -0.22 17.21
C PHE A 168 2.00 0.39 16.57
N LYS A 169 1.88 1.58 15.99
CA LYS A 169 3.03 2.40 15.54
C LYS A 169 3.83 2.94 16.74
N GLY A 170 5.12 3.22 16.54
CA GLY A 170 6.05 3.73 17.54
C GLY A 170 7.01 2.68 18.09
N GLU A 171 8.23 3.10 18.42
CA GLU A 171 9.33 2.25 18.90
C GLU A 171 8.94 1.43 20.14
N ALA A 172 8.19 2.02 21.08
CA ALA A 172 7.74 1.34 22.30
C ALA A 172 6.85 0.11 22.01
N ARG A 173 6.16 0.07 20.86
CA ARG A 173 5.25 -1.00 20.45
C ARG A 173 5.89 -1.96 19.43
N SER A 174 7.16 -1.77 19.10
CA SER A 174 7.95 -2.67 18.25
C SER A 174 7.84 -4.15 18.64
N PRO A 175 7.83 -4.54 19.94
CA PRO A 175 7.63 -5.94 20.33
C PRO A 175 6.31 -6.56 19.85
N VAL A 176 5.23 -5.77 19.75
CA VAL A 176 3.92 -6.22 19.26
C VAL A 176 4.00 -6.56 17.79
N ARG A 177 4.60 -5.67 16.99
CA ARG A 177 4.77 -5.86 15.55
C ARG A 177 5.70 -7.04 15.26
N ALA A 178 6.78 -7.18 16.02
CA ALA A 178 7.67 -8.34 15.92
C ALA A 178 6.92 -9.66 16.20
N TYR A 179 6.09 -9.68 17.25
CA TYR A 179 5.25 -10.84 17.57
C TYR A 179 4.22 -11.16 16.48
N ALA A 180 3.63 -10.13 15.86
CA ALA A 180 2.71 -10.29 14.74
C ALA A 180 3.37 -10.99 13.55
N VAL A 181 4.56 -10.52 13.14
CA VAL A 181 5.32 -11.13 12.05
C VAL A 181 5.77 -12.54 12.39
N GLU A 182 6.22 -12.78 13.62
CA GLU A 182 6.59 -14.12 14.07
C GLU A 182 5.39 -15.09 14.03
N SER A 183 4.21 -14.61 14.41
CA SER A 183 2.97 -15.39 14.30
C SER A 183 2.64 -15.74 12.84
N LEU A 184 2.85 -14.81 11.90
CA LEU A 184 2.64 -15.01 10.47
C LEU A 184 3.67 -15.94 9.82
N ARG A 185 4.89 -16.03 10.39
CA ARG A 185 5.94 -16.95 9.93
C ARG A 185 5.62 -18.42 10.22
N ARG A 186 4.83 -18.71 11.25
CA ARG A 186 4.51 -20.08 11.65
C ARG A 186 3.82 -20.83 10.51
N GLU A 187 4.28 -22.05 10.26
CA GLU A 187 3.75 -22.90 9.20
C GLU A 187 2.23 -23.12 9.33
N GLY A 188 1.55 -23.08 8.20
CA GLY A 188 0.09 -23.24 8.12
C GLY A 188 -0.74 -21.99 8.44
N ILE A 189 -0.14 -20.88 8.90
CA ILE A 189 -0.88 -19.62 9.09
C ILE A 189 -1.12 -18.91 7.76
N LEU A 190 -0.07 -18.67 6.99
CA LEU A 190 -0.13 -17.87 5.77
C LEU A 190 0.66 -18.50 4.61
N SER A 191 -0.05 -19.25 3.76
CA SER A 191 0.49 -19.74 2.49
C SER A 191 0.79 -18.58 1.53
N ASP A 192 1.63 -18.81 0.51
CA ASP A 192 1.95 -17.77 -0.48
C ASP A 192 0.71 -17.24 -1.21
N LYS A 193 -0.26 -18.11 -1.53
CA LYS A 193 -1.52 -17.68 -2.15
C LYS A 193 -2.29 -16.69 -1.28
N ARG A 194 -2.39 -16.97 0.03
CA ARG A 194 -3.03 -16.04 0.98
C ARG A 194 -2.18 -14.78 1.19
N LEU A 195 -0.86 -14.91 1.24
CA LEU A 195 0.05 -13.77 1.31
C LEU A 195 -0.20 -12.81 0.14
N ILE A 196 -0.29 -13.32 -1.09
CA ILE A 196 -0.57 -12.51 -2.28
C ILE A 196 -1.89 -11.74 -2.13
N SER A 197 -2.96 -12.39 -1.63
CA SER A 197 -4.25 -11.73 -1.38
C SER A 197 -4.17 -10.57 -0.36
N TYR A 198 -3.27 -10.66 0.61
CA TYR A 198 -3.04 -9.62 1.63
C TYR A 198 -1.81 -8.75 1.33
N LEU A 199 -1.13 -8.94 0.19
CA LEU A 199 0.19 -8.37 -0.03
C LEU A 199 0.14 -6.84 -0.04
N LEU A 200 -0.90 -6.27 -0.66
CA LEU A 200 -1.14 -4.84 -0.62
C LEU A 200 -1.32 -4.35 0.83
N THR A 201 -2.11 -5.06 1.65
CA THR A 201 -2.29 -4.74 3.07
C THR A 201 -0.96 -4.73 3.83
N PHE A 202 -0.08 -5.72 3.57
CA PHE A 202 1.24 -5.74 4.18
C PHE A 202 2.14 -4.61 3.69
N THR A 203 2.07 -4.26 2.39
CA THR A 203 2.77 -3.08 1.87
C THR A 203 2.30 -1.84 2.60
N GLN A 204 0.99 -1.62 2.73
CA GLN A 204 0.45 -0.48 3.46
C GLN A 204 0.87 -0.45 4.93
N ALA A 205 0.96 -1.62 5.59
CA ALA A 205 1.39 -1.72 6.98
C ALA A 205 2.87 -1.33 7.20
N LEU A 206 3.68 -1.22 6.15
CA LEU A 206 5.06 -0.74 6.25
C LEU A 206 5.14 0.70 6.73
N ARG A 207 4.17 1.58 6.42
CA ARG A 207 4.14 2.98 6.92
C ARG A 207 4.07 3.11 8.44
N ASN A 208 3.77 2.01 9.13
CA ASN A 208 3.75 1.93 10.59
C ASN A 208 5.05 1.39 11.18
N GLU A 209 6.05 1.10 10.36
CA GLU A 209 7.40 0.74 10.80
C GLU A 209 8.24 1.99 11.03
N GLU A 210 9.06 1.98 12.08
CA GLU A 210 9.95 3.12 12.42
C GLU A 210 11.27 3.10 11.64
N ARG A 211 11.66 1.94 11.10
CA ARG A 211 12.95 1.76 10.42
C ARG A 211 12.92 0.62 9.41
N VAL A 212 13.84 0.67 8.46
CA VAL A 212 14.17 -0.44 7.56
C VAL A 212 15.63 -0.86 7.82
N PRO A 213 15.93 -2.15 8.06
CA PRO A 213 15.00 -3.28 8.14
C PRO A 213 14.16 -3.29 9.42
N SER A 214 12.87 -3.59 9.27
CA SER A 214 11.94 -4.00 10.34
C SER A 214 11.63 -5.49 10.25
N PRO A 215 10.98 -6.09 11.27
CA PRO A 215 10.48 -7.46 11.16
C PRO A 215 9.60 -7.68 9.92
N LEU A 216 8.67 -6.76 9.64
CA LEU A 216 7.76 -6.86 8.50
C LEU A 216 8.49 -6.72 7.16
N SER A 217 9.34 -5.70 7.01
CA SER A 217 10.06 -5.49 5.75
C SER A 217 11.00 -6.66 5.44
N SER A 218 11.65 -7.21 6.47
CA SER A 218 12.56 -8.36 6.32
C SER A 218 11.79 -9.61 5.92
N TRP A 219 10.67 -9.88 6.60
CA TRP A 219 9.81 -11.02 6.27
C TRP A 219 9.23 -10.94 4.86
N LEU A 220 8.75 -9.77 4.42
CA LEU A 220 8.26 -9.59 3.05
C LEU A 220 9.36 -9.85 2.01
N CYS A 221 10.56 -9.33 2.24
CA CYS A 221 11.71 -9.56 1.36
C CYS A 221 12.16 -11.02 1.35
N GLU A 222 12.12 -11.72 2.49
CA GLU A 222 12.39 -13.16 2.60
C GLU A 222 11.37 -13.98 1.79
N ARG A 223 10.06 -13.66 1.93
CA ARG A 223 8.99 -14.32 1.16
C ARG A 223 9.11 -14.04 -0.33
N ALA A 224 9.41 -12.80 -0.69
CA ALA A 224 9.70 -12.41 -2.07
C ALA A 224 10.92 -13.14 -2.64
N ALA A 225 11.93 -13.49 -1.82
CA ALA A 225 13.08 -14.31 -2.23
C ALA A 225 12.78 -15.83 -2.27
N GLY A 226 11.60 -16.26 -1.82
CA GLY A 226 11.04 -17.61 -2.03
C GLY A 226 10.00 -17.74 -3.15
N ASN A 227 9.39 -16.64 -3.61
CA ASN A 227 8.33 -16.66 -4.64
C ASN A 227 8.37 -15.43 -5.57
N PHE A 228 8.52 -15.66 -6.88
CA PHE A 228 8.61 -14.59 -7.88
C PHE A 228 7.33 -13.75 -8.02
N GLU A 229 6.15 -14.35 -7.85
CA GLU A 229 4.88 -13.61 -7.91
C GLU A 229 4.81 -12.58 -6.77
N VAL A 230 5.23 -12.99 -5.57
CA VAL A 230 5.35 -12.08 -4.41
C VAL A 230 6.39 -11.00 -4.70
N ALA A 231 7.56 -11.35 -5.26
CA ALA A 231 8.60 -10.37 -5.59
C ALA A 231 8.13 -9.33 -6.61
N SER A 232 7.44 -9.77 -7.66
CA SER A 232 6.93 -8.91 -8.73
C SER A 232 5.89 -7.95 -8.19
N LEU A 233 4.84 -8.44 -7.53
CA LEU A 233 3.78 -7.61 -6.99
C LEU A 233 4.31 -6.64 -5.92
N LEU A 234 5.15 -7.12 -4.99
CA LEU A 234 5.74 -6.27 -3.96
C LEU A 234 6.60 -5.16 -4.57
N CYS A 235 7.41 -5.45 -5.60
CA CYS A 235 8.22 -4.45 -6.28
C CYS A 235 7.35 -3.32 -6.87
N TRP A 236 6.26 -3.69 -7.56
CA TRP A 236 5.34 -2.72 -8.15
C TRP A 236 4.60 -1.90 -7.11
N TYR A 237 4.11 -2.52 -6.02
CA TYR A 237 3.46 -1.79 -4.93
C TYR A 237 4.44 -0.81 -4.26
N LEU A 238 5.65 -1.26 -3.93
CA LEU A 238 6.67 -0.37 -3.35
C LEU A 238 7.03 0.77 -4.29
N LYS A 239 7.11 0.52 -5.60
CA LYS A 239 7.44 1.55 -6.59
C LYS A 239 6.41 2.67 -6.62
N VAL A 240 5.12 2.34 -6.60
CA VAL A 240 4.05 3.35 -6.54
C VAL A 240 4.13 4.15 -5.23
N GLU A 241 4.30 3.46 -4.10
CA GLU A 241 4.36 4.11 -2.79
C GLU A 241 5.62 4.97 -2.58
N THR A 242 6.66 4.85 -3.41
CA THR A 242 7.83 5.74 -3.32
C THR A 242 7.52 7.21 -3.66
N GLU A 243 6.38 7.47 -4.31
CA GLU A 243 5.91 8.82 -4.64
C GLU A 243 5.17 9.51 -3.48
N ASP A 244 4.89 8.80 -2.38
CA ASP A 244 4.26 9.38 -1.20
C ASP A 244 5.18 10.39 -0.50
N GLU A 245 4.66 11.58 -0.20
CA GLU A 245 5.42 12.68 0.38
C GLU A 245 5.91 12.41 1.82
N THR A 246 5.17 11.59 2.57
CA THR A 246 5.42 11.36 4.00
C THR A 246 6.28 10.12 4.21
N ASP A 247 5.86 9.01 3.60
CA ASP A 247 6.39 7.67 3.84
C ASP A 247 7.24 7.14 2.66
N GLY A 248 7.33 7.87 1.53
CA GLY A 248 8.01 7.42 0.30
C GLY A 248 9.47 7.00 0.50
N LYS A 249 10.18 7.67 1.42
CA LYS A 249 11.56 7.29 1.80
C LYS A 249 11.64 5.89 2.41
N LEU A 250 10.66 5.53 3.25
CA LEU A 250 10.59 4.22 3.91
C LEU A 250 10.33 3.11 2.88
N TYR A 251 9.43 3.37 1.92
CA TYR A 251 9.16 2.45 0.82
C TYR A 251 10.36 2.27 -0.11
N LEU A 252 11.08 3.35 -0.42
CA LEU A 252 12.32 3.29 -1.19
C LEU A 252 13.38 2.42 -0.49
N GLN A 253 13.60 2.63 0.81
CA GLN A 253 14.51 1.81 1.60
C GLN A 253 14.09 0.34 1.63
N THR A 254 12.79 0.06 1.68
CA THR A 254 12.26 -1.31 1.61
C THR A 254 12.50 -1.94 0.23
N ARG A 255 12.35 -1.16 -0.85
CA ARG A 255 12.67 -1.62 -2.20
C ARG A 255 14.16 -1.94 -2.37
N ASP A 256 15.03 -1.10 -1.81
CA ASP A 256 16.46 -1.38 -1.79
C ASP A 256 16.79 -2.64 -0.98
N LEU A 257 16.10 -2.86 0.14
CA LEU A 257 16.22 -4.07 0.94
C LEU A 257 15.76 -5.31 0.15
N LEU A 258 14.68 -5.20 -0.63
CA LEU A 258 14.20 -6.28 -1.52
C LEU A 258 15.29 -6.66 -2.52
N TYR A 259 15.83 -5.70 -3.26
CA TYR A 259 16.89 -5.98 -4.23
C TYR A 259 18.16 -6.56 -3.57
N LYS A 260 18.59 -5.99 -2.44
CA LYS A 260 19.70 -6.55 -1.66
C LYS A 260 19.43 -7.98 -1.21
N THR A 261 18.20 -8.30 -0.83
CA THR A 261 17.81 -9.64 -0.40
C THR A 261 17.79 -10.65 -1.55
N LEU A 262 17.26 -10.26 -2.70
CA LEU A 262 17.26 -11.09 -3.92
C LEU A 262 18.69 -11.44 -4.36
N LEU A 263 19.60 -10.47 -4.34
CA LEU A 263 20.98 -10.66 -4.79
C LEU A 263 21.83 -11.61 -3.91
N LYS A 264 21.33 -12.05 -2.75
CA LYS A 264 22.02 -12.99 -1.85
C LYS A 264 22.08 -14.43 -2.38
N THR A 265 21.22 -14.79 -3.33
CA THR A 265 21.12 -16.17 -3.85
C THR A 265 21.13 -16.16 -5.38
N GLU A 266 21.58 -17.25 -6.03
CA GLU A 266 21.56 -17.33 -7.50
C GLU A 266 20.14 -17.24 -8.06
N ARG A 267 19.20 -17.98 -7.49
CA ARG A 267 17.77 -17.90 -7.85
C ARG A 267 17.21 -16.49 -7.67
N GLY A 268 17.58 -15.78 -6.61
CA GLY A 268 17.14 -14.40 -6.39
C GLY A 268 17.79 -13.41 -7.38
N LYS A 269 19.03 -13.64 -7.83
CA LYS A 269 19.64 -12.85 -8.92
C LYS A 269 18.85 -13.01 -10.21
N GLU A 270 18.40 -14.22 -10.55
CA GLU A 270 17.51 -14.44 -11.71
C GLU A 270 16.22 -13.62 -11.58
N TRP A 271 15.62 -13.59 -10.39
CA TRP A 271 14.41 -12.80 -10.15
C TRP A 271 14.65 -11.31 -10.26
N TYR A 272 15.75 -10.81 -9.72
CA TYR A 272 16.15 -9.43 -9.90
C TYR A 272 16.25 -9.07 -11.39
N GLN A 273 16.86 -9.93 -12.21
CA GLN A 273 16.92 -9.70 -13.66
C GLN A 273 15.53 -9.68 -14.31
N ARG A 274 14.64 -10.60 -13.93
CA ARG A 274 13.26 -10.62 -14.42
C ARG A 274 12.47 -9.36 -14.02
N LEU A 275 12.68 -8.84 -12.82
CA LEU A 275 12.11 -7.56 -12.39
C LEU A 275 12.65 -6.40 -13.23
N ARG A 276 13.95 -6.39 -13.56
CA ARG A 276 14.52 -5.37 -14.46
C ARG A 276 13.91 -5.42 -15.87
N LEU A 277 13.66 -6.62 -16.40
CA LEU A 277 12.96 -6.77 -17.67
C LEU A 277 11.52 -6.23 -17.61
N GLN A 278 10.80 -6.47 -16.50
CA GLN A 278 9.47 -5.89 -16.27
C GLN A 278 9.51 -4.36 -16.21
N GLU A 279 10.45 -3.79 -15.45
CA GLU A 279 10.64 -2.33 -15.35
C GLU A 279 10.96 -1.71 -16.72
N GLY A 280 11.83 -2.36 -17.50
CA GLY A 280 12.18 -1.95 -18.86
C GLY A 280 10.97 -1.96 -19.80
N LEU A 281 10.20 -3.05 -19.82
CA LEU A 281 8.99 -3.16 -20.64
C LEU A 281 7.99 -2.03 -20.34
N VAL A 282 7.70 -1.78 -19.05
CA VAL A 282 6.74 -0.72 -18.68
C VAL A 282 7.26 0.66 -19.08
N LYS A 283 8.57 0.91 -18.93
CA LYS A 283 9.20 2.16 -19.39
C LYS A 283 9.09 2.33 -20.90
N ASP A 284 9.33 1.27 -21.67
CA ASP A 284 9.23 1.31 -23.13
C ASP A 284 7.79 1.56 -23.59
N LEU A 285 6.81 0.93 -22.94
CA LEU A 285 5.38 1.15 -23.25
C LEU A 285 4.93 2.57 -22.91
N ALA A 286 5.41 3.14 -21.80
CA ALA A 286 5.17 4.55 -21.46
C ALA A 286 5.76 5.49 -22.53
N ASN A 287 7.03 5.29 -22.88
CA ASN A 287 7.69 6.06 -23.93
C ASN A 287 7.00 5.93 -25.29
N LEU A 288 6.53 4.72 -25.63
CA LEU A 288 5.76 4.46 -26.85
C LEU A 288 4.46 5.26 -26.86
N ALA A 289 3.71 5.25 -25.75
CA ALA A 289 2.46 6.00 -25.62
C ALA A 289 2.68 7.52 -25.77
N ASP A 290 3.76 8.05 -25.20
CA ASP A 290 4.13 9.46 -25.33
C ASP A 290 4.53 9.81 -26.76
N GLN A 291 5.36 8.98 -27.40
CA GLN A 291 5.79 9.21 -28.78
C GLN A 291 4.63 9.08 -29.77
N ALA A 292 3.70 8.16 -29.56
CA ALA A 292 2.50 8.01 -30.36
C ALA A 292 1.70 9.33 -30.45
N LYS A 293 1.56 10.02 -29.31
CA LYS A 293 0.81 11.28 -29.19
C LYS A 293 1.51 12.50 -29.81
N LYS A 294 2.81 12.41 -30.14
CA LYS A 294 3.57 13.53 -30.75
C LYS A 294 3.15 13.84 -32.19
N LYS A 295 2.59 12.88 -32.93
CA LYS A 295 2.12 13.09 -34.30
C LYS A 295 0.63 12.79 -34.40
N GLY A 296 -0.15 13.81 -34.76
CA GLY A 296 -1.59 13.72 -34.93
C GLY A 296 -2.37 14.39 -33.81
N LYS A 297 -3.64 14.68 -34.08
CA LYS A 297 -4.57 15.33 -33.14
C LYS A 297 -5.74 14.42 -32.73
N ARG A 298 -5.86 13.25 -33.36
CA ARG A 298 -6.98 12.32 -33.17
C ARG A 298 -6.45 10.95 -32.79
N THR A 299 -7.21 10.22 -31.97
CA THR A 299 -6.86 8.87 -31.49
C THR A 299 -6.49 7.91 -32.63
N GLN A 300 -7.16 7.99 -33.78
CA GLN A 300 -6.84 7.13 -34.94
C GLN A 300 -5.46 7.41 -35.53
N GLU A 301 -5.05 8.69 -35.59
CA GLU A 301 -3.71 9.07 -36.06
C GLU A 301 -2.64 8.60 -35.07
N TRP A 302 -2.91 8.71 -33.76
CA TRP A 302 -2.03 8.19 -32.71
C TRP A 302 -1.87 6.67 -32.78
N ILE A 303 -2.96 5.93 -33.01
CA ILE A 303 -2.92 4.47 -33.20
C ILE A 303 -2.07 4.11 -34.42
N GLN A 304 -2.24 4.79 -35.55
CA GLN A 304 -1.45 4.54 -36.76
C GLN A 304 0.04 4.84 -36.53
N HIS A 305 0.34 5.98 -35.89
CA HIS A 305 1.71 6.36 -35.58
C HIS A 305 2.36 5.36 -34.61
N MET A 306 1.70 5.01 -33.52
CA MET A 306 2.17 3.97 -32.58
C MET A 306 2.48 2.65 -33.29
N ARG A 307 1.58 2.17 -34.14
CA ARG A 307 1.79 0.93 -34.90
C ARG A 307 2.99 1.04 -35.83
N SER A 308 3.19 2.19 -36.48
CA SER A 308 4.37 2.42 -37.31
C SER A 308 5.67 2.42 -36.49
N LEU A 309 5.67 2.99 -35.28
CA LEU A 309 6.83 3.01 -34.39
C LEU A 309 7.27 1.60 -33.97
N ILE A 310 6.32 0.70 -33.71
CA ILE A 310 6.64 -0.70 -33.36
C ILE A 310 7.12 -1.47 -34.61
N LYS A 311 6.56 -1.18 -35.78
CA LYS A 311 6.84 -1.90 -37.04
C LYS A 311 8.10 -1.46 -37.76
N ASP A 312 8.63 -0.28 -37.44
CA ASP A 312 9.86 0.25 -38.01
C ASP A 312 11.03 -0.73 -37.75
N PRO A 313 11.68 -1.32 -38.76
CA PRO A 313 12.76 -2.30 -38.56
C PRO A 313 13.99 -1.75 -37.85
N ASP A 314 14.25 -0.44 -38.01
CA ASP A 314 15.40 0.25 -37.42
C ASP A 314 14.97 1.18 -36.26
N GLY A 315 13.73 1.04 -35.82
CA GLY A 315 13.10 1.89 -34.80
C GLY A 315 13.52 1.54 -33.37
N ALA A 316 13.32 2.50 -32.47
CA ALA A 316 13.60 2.32 -31.04
C ALA A 316 12.65 1.33 -30.32
N PHE A 317 11.55 0.90 -30.97
CA PHE A 317 10.53 0.04 -30.41
C PHE A 317 10.37 -1.30 -31.13
N THR A 318 11.26 -1.61 -32.09
CA THR A 318 11.20 -2.84 -32.89
C THR A 318 11.27 -4.09 -32.02
N HIS A 319 12.06 -4.04 -30.95
CA HIS A 319 12.19 -5.12 -29.98
C HIS A 319 10.87 -5.47 -29.27
N LEU A 320 9.87 -4.59 -29.30
CA LEU A 320 8.56 -4.91 -28.74
C LEU A 320 7.79 -5.95 -29.56
N GLN A 321 8.08 -6.13 -30.86
CA GLN A 321 7.41 -7.18 -31.67
C GLN A 321 7.78 -8.59 -31.22
N SER A 322 9.04 -8.76 -30.81
CA SER A 322 9.60 -10.01 -30.30
C SER A 322 10.65 -9.68 -29.25
N PHE A 323 10.33 -9.93 -28.00
CA PHE A 323 11.22 -9.58 -26.90
C PHE A 323 12.52 -10.38 -26.98
N PRO A 324 13.70 -9.74 -26.79
CA PRO A 324 14.98 -10.46 -26.78
C PRO A 324 15.03 -11.55 -25.71
N GLN A 325 14.33 -11.32 -24.59
CA GLN A 325 14.13 -12.30 -23.53
C GLN A 325 12.65 -12.28 -23.12
N PRO A 326 12.05 -13.44 -22.79
CA PRO A 326 10.69 -13.48 -22.27
C PRO A 326 10.55 -12.68 -20.98
N VAL A 327 9.44 -11.94 -20.84
CA VAL A 327 9.18 -11.05 -19.70
C VAL A 327 7.93 -11.52 -18.98
N HIS A 328 7.99 -11.75 -17.67
CA HIS A 328 6.79 -12.05 -16.90
C HIS A 328 5.84 -10.85 -16.89
N CYS A 329 4.54 -11.07 -17.04
CA CYS A 329 3.56 -9.98 -17.06
C CYS A 329 3.52 -9.24 -15.71
N PRO A 330 3.69 -7.90 -15.66
CA PRO A 330 3.60 -7.14 -14.42
C PRO A 330 2.27 -7.27 -13.68
N LEU A 331 1.16 -7.42 -14.42
CA LEU A 331 -0.20 -7.56 -13.86
C LEU A 331 -0.51 -9.00 -13.44
N ARG A 332 0.11 -9.98 -14.11
CA ARG A 332 -0.10 -11.41 -13.90
C ARG A 332 1.26 -12.13 -13.96
N PRO A 333 2.07 -12.09 -12.89
CA PRO A 333 3.44 -12.63 -12.91
C PRO A 333 3.57 -14.10 -13.31
N GLN A 334 2.47 -14.86 -13.22
CA GLN A 334 2.34 -16.24 -13.68
C GLN A 334 2.39 -16.41 -15.21
N ASP A 335 2.16 -15.35 -15.98
CA ASP A 335 2.19 -15.39 -17.45
C ASP A 335 3.50 -14.82 -17.99
N THR A 336 4.02 -15.46 -19.03
CA THR A 336 5.24 -15.04 -19.72
C THR A 336 4.87 -14.41 -21.07
N LEU A 337 5.28 -13.15 -21.26
CA LEU A 337 5.11 -12.36 -22.48
C LEU A 337 6.33 -12.55 -23.38
N VAL A 338 6.12 -12.67 -24.69
CA VAL A 338 7.20 -12.81 -25.69
C VAL A 338 7.21 -11.72 -26.76
N GLY A 339 6.21 -10.83 -26.77
CA GLY A 339 6.12 -9.74 -27.72
C GLY A 339 4.74 -9.10 -27.73
N VAL A 340 4.64 -7.98 -28.44
CA VAL A 340 3.42 -7.21 -28.70
C VAL A 340 2.93 -7.54 -30.12
N ILE A 341 1.61 -7.52 -30.31
CA ILE A 341 0.96 -7.62 -31.61
C ILE A 341 0.53 -6.22 -32.04
N PRO A 342 1.26 -5.55 -32.96
CA PRO A 342 0.97 -4.18 -33.34
C PRO A 342 -0.43 -4.01 -33.94
N GLU A 343 -0.89 -4.98 -34.74
CA GLU A 343 -2.18 -4.95 -35.44
C GLU A 343 -3.38 -4.90 -34.48
N GLU A 344 -3.25 -5.50 -33.30
CA GLU A 344 -4.29 -5.58 -32.28
C GLU A 344 -4.12 -4.54 -31.18
N THR A 345 -2.93 -3.94 -31.06
CA THR A 345 -2.66 -2.85 -30.13
C THR A 345 -3.40 -1.58 -30.58
N THR A 346 -4.08 -0.91 -29.65
CA THR A 346 -4.93 0.26 -29.92
C THR A 346 -4.91 1.26 -28.75
N MET A 347 -5.64 2.36 -28.87
CA MET A 347 -5.82 3.35 -27.80
C MET A 347 -7.31 3.61 -27.60
N PHE A 348 -7.74 3.78 -26.35
CA PHE A 348 -9.14 4.07 -26.07
C PHE A 348 -9.51 5.50 -26.49
N LYS A 349 -10.76 5.69 -26.90
CA LYS A 349 -11.33 7.01 -27.19
C LYS A 349 -11.72 7.72 -25.89
N SER A 350 -10.73 8.25 -25.18
CA SER A 350 -10.93 9.06 -23.96
C SER A 350 -9.95 10.23 -23.91
N ALA A 351 -10.15 11.17 -22.98
CA ALA A 351 -9.28 12.34 -22.81
C ALA A 351 -7.82 11.95 -22.54
N MET A 352 -7.59 10.91 -21.73
CA MET A 352 -6.24 10.40 -21.43
C MET A 352 -5.69 9.48 -22.54
N ALA A 353 -6.57 8.94 -23.39
CA ALA A 353 -6.27 7.98 -24.44
C ALA A 353 -5.31 6.86 -23.98
N PRO A 354 -5.72 6.02 -23.00
CA PRO A 354 -4.88 4.94 -22.50
C PRO A 354 -4.60 3.90 -23.58
N LEU A 355 -3.40 3.32 -23.49
CA LEU A 355 -2.91 2.29 -24.38
C LEU A 355 -3.56 0.94 -24.05
N LEU A 356 -4.06 0.25 -25.07
CA LEU A 356 -4.45 -1.16 -25.00
C LEU A 356 -3.44 -1.98 -25.79
N VAL A 357 -2.63 -2.75 -25.09
CA VAL A 357 -1.59 -3.61 -25.67
C VAL A 357 -2.07 -5.04 -25.73
N THR A 358 -1.96 -5.65 -26.91
CA THR A 358 -2.12 -7.09 -27.07
C THR A 358 -0.75 -7.74 -27.06
N PHE A 359 -0.50 -8.59 -26.08
CA PHE A 359 0.72 -9.38 -25.95
C PHE A 359 0.51 -10.81 -26.45
N ARG A 360 1.57 -11.36 -27.04
CA ARG A 360 1.71 -12.79 -27.28
C ARG A 360 2.29 -13.43 -26.02
N LEU A 361 1.62 -14.44 -25.49
CA LEU A 361 2.16 -15.30 -24.43
C LEU A 361 3.03 -16.40 -25.01
N GLU A 362 3.98 -16.90 -24.22
CA GLU A 362 4.83 -18.03 -24.59
C GLU A 362 4.03 -19.28 -24.98
N LYS A 363 2.86 -19.48 -24.36
CA LYS A 363 1.93 -20.59 -24.65
C LYS A 363 1.09 -20.38 -25.94
N GLY A 364 1.37 -19.34 -26.74
CA GLY A 364 0.62 -19.01 -27.95
C GLY A 364 -0.74 -18.35 -27.72
N VAL A 365 -1.12 -18.10 -26.46
CA VAL A 365 -2.37 -17.42 -26.09
C VAL A 365 -2.17 -15.90 -26.14
N LEU A 366 -3.23 -15.14 -26.43
CA LEU A 366 -3.21 -13.69 -26.43
C LEU A 366 -3.60 -13.14 -25.06
N PHE A 367 -2.84 -12.15 -24.57
CA PHE A 367 -3.16 -11.39 -23.38
C PHE A 367 -3.42 -9.92 -23.76
N HIS A 368 -4.62 -9.42 -23.42
CA HIS A 368 -4.98 -8.03 -23.63
C HIS A 368 -4.82 -7.28 -22.31
N SER A 369 -4.11 -6.15 -22.30
CA SER A 369 -3.83 -5.36 -21.10
C SER A 369 -5.04 -4.55 -20.56
N LYS A 370 -6.27 -5.05 -20.76
CA LYS A 370 -7.51 -4.37 -20.35
C LYS A 370 -7.64 -4.27 -18.83
#